data_AF-A0A2V3TZE8-F1
#
_entry.id   AF-A0A2V3TZE8-F1
#
_cell.length_a   1.000
_cell.length_b   1.000
_cell.length_c   1.000
_cell.angle_alpha   90.00
_cell.angle_beta   90.00
_cell.angle_gamma   90.00
#
_symmetry.space_group_name_H-M   'P 1'
#
loop_
_entity.id
_entity.type
_entity.pdbx_description
1 polymer ?
#
loop_
_entity_poly.entity_id
_entity_poly.type
_entity_poly.pdbx_seq_one_letter_code
_entity_poly.pdbx_strand_id
1 'polypeptide(L)'
;MFLQRAVIGVVPRFPAIGAAIFESGPRALTERLAKLLAEAHEAGRLRVANPALAAVQFLSIVRGDLDIRGLLLPATPPRRAEIDAQIEAAIELFLHFYGPSEP
;
A
#
# COMPACT_ATOMS: atom_id res chain seq x y z
N MET A 1 -9.50 -6.06 -10.12
CA MET A 1 -9.38 -7.12 -9.10
C MET A 1 -9.65 -8.56 -9.58
N PHE A 2 -9.89 -8.83 -10.88
CA PHE A 2 -10.13 -10.21 -11.36
C PHE A 2 -8.95 -11.17 -11.15
N LEU A 3 -7.72 -10.70 -11.38
CA LEU A 3 -6.50 -11.50 -11.14
C LEU A 3 -6.39 -11.93 -9.66
N GLN A 4 -6.59 -10.99 -8.73
CA GLN A 4 -6.45 -11.26 -7.30
C GLN A 4 -7.48 -12.29 -6.80
N ARG A 5 -8.72 -12.23 -7.31
CA ARG A 5 -9.76 -13.25 -7.01
C ARG A 5 -9.39 -14.63 -7.55
N ALA A 6 -8.91 -14.69 -8.80
CA ALA A 6 -8.50 -15.95 -9.41
C ALA A 6 -7.34 -16.59 -8.64
N VAL A 7 -6.36 -15.79 -8.25
CA VAL A 7 -5.19 -16.22 -7.47
C VAL A 7 -5.62 -16.75 -6.11
N ILE A 8 -6.42 -16.00 -5.35
CA ILE A 8 -6.90 -16.43 -4.03
C ILE A 8 -7.63 -17.77 -4.12
N GLY A 9 -8.45 -17.98 -5.17
CA GLY A 9 -9.17 -19.24 -5.38
C GLY A 9 -8.27 -20.45 -5.64
N VAL A 10 -7.06 -20.27 -6.16
CA VAL A 10 -6.14 -21.38 -6.48
C VAL A 10 -5.07 -21.63 -5.41
N VAL A 11 -4.80 -20.66 -4.53
CA VAL A 11 -3.77 -20.75 -3.48
C VAL A 11 -3.89 -21.99 -2.59
N PRO A 12 -5.08 -22.44 -2.13
CA PRO A 12 -5.19 -23.66 -1.32
C PRO A 12 -4.66 -24.91 -2.01
N ARG A 13 -4.69 -24.96 -3.34
CA ARG A 13 -4.19 -26.08 -4.15
C ARG A 13 -2.78 -25.86 -4.67
N PHE A 14 -2.39 -24.60 -4.91
CA PHE A 14 -1.09 -24.22 -5.46
C PHE A 14 -0.46 -23.07 -4.66
N PRO A 15 0.06 -23.32 -3.44
CA PRO A 15 0.57 -22.26 -2.56
C PRO A 15 1.73 -21.45 -3.17
N ALA A 16 2.54 -22.09 -4.01
CA ALA A 16 3.65 -21.44 -4.71
C ALA A 16 3.21 -20.26 -5.59
N ILE A 17 1.98 -20.27 -6.11
CA ILE A 17 1.44 -19.15 -6.89
C ILE A 17 1.25 -17.91 -6.00
N GLY A 18 0.74 -18.11 -4.78
CA GLY A 18 0.57 -17.02 -3.82
C GLY A 18 1.92 -16.40 -3.44
N ALA A 19 2.93 -17.23 -3.16
CA ALA A 19 4.28 -16.77 -2.86
C ALA A 19 4.89 -15.99 -4.02
N ALA A 20 4.83 -16.51 -5.25
CA ALA A 20 5.39 -15.84 -6.42
C ALA A 20 4.74 -14.46 -6.67
N ILE A 21 3.42 -14.35 -6.48
CA ILE A 21 2.71 -13.07 -6.64
C ILE A 21 3.04 -12.10 -5.51
N PHE A 22 3.16 -12.58 -4.27
CA PHE A 22 3.55 -11.74 -3.14
C PHE A 22 4.95 -11.14 -3.33
N GLU A 23 5.92 -11.97 -3.72
CA GLU A 23 7.31 -11.57 -3.94
C GLU A 23 7.44 -10.57 -5.10
N SER A 24 6.79 -10.84 -6.24
CA SER A 24 6.90 -9.99 -7.44
C SER A 24 6.07 -8.71 -7.39
N GLY A 25 5.02 -8.67 -6.57
CA GLY A 25 4.11 -7.52 -6.48
C GLY A 25 4.23 -6.76 -5.16
N PRO A 26 3.46 -7.12 -4.11
CA PRO A 26 3.43 -6.41 -2.83
C PRO A 26 4.80 -6.16 -2.20
N ARG A 27 5.68 -7.16 -2.19
CA ARG A 27 7.01 -7.04 -1.59
C ARG A 27 7.89 -6.08 -2.36
N ALA A 28 8.02 -6.26 -3.67
CA ALA A 28 8.81 -5.37 -4.52
C ALA A 28 8.33 -3.91 -4.45
N LEU A 29 7.03 -3.66 -4.36
CA LEU A 29 6.48 -2.31 -4.17
C LEU A 29 6.85 -1.73 -2.80
N THR A 30 6.72 -2.53 -1.75
CA THR A 30 7.06 -2.13 -0.37
C THR A 30 8.54 -1.78 -0.25
N GLU A 31 9.43 -2.59 -0.82
CA GLU A 31 10.88 -2.37 -0.81
C GLU A 31 11.27 -1.07 -1.55
N ARG A 32 10.65 -0.81 -2.71
CA ARG A 32 10.87 0.43 -3.46
C ARG A 32 10.44 1.66 -2.68
N LEU A 33 9.27 1.61 -2.05
CA LEU A 33 8.78 2.71 -1.23
C LEU A 33 9.64 2.91 0.02
N ALA A 34 10.06 1.83 0.68
CA ALA A 34 10.96 1.90 1.84
C ALA A 34 12.27 2.61 1.48
N LYS A 35 12.84 2.32 0.30
CA LYS A 35 14.04 3.02 -0.19
C LYS A 35 13.78 4.52 -0.36
N LEU A 36 12.67 4.91 -0.99
CA LEU A 36 12.29 6.31 -1.17
C LEU A 36 12.11 7.05 0.17
N LEU A 37 11.48 6.39 1.15
CA LEU A 37 11.29 6.95 2.49
C LEU A 37 12.62 7.10 3.25
N ALA A 38 13.55 6.16 3.08
CA ALA A 38 14.90 6.27 3.64
C ALA A 38 15.63 7.48 3.05
N GLU A 39 15.62 7.64 1.71
CA GLU A 39 16.23 8.80 1.05
C GLU A 39 15.61 10.13 1.48
N ALA A 40 14.30 10.17 1.72
CA ALA A 40 13.63 11.35 2.26
C ALA A 40 14.00 11.63 3.73
N HIS A 41 14.22 10.57 4.51
CA HIS A 41 14.66 10.69 5.90
C HIS A 41 16.08 11.26 6.01
N GLU A 42 17.03 10.69 5.25
CA GLU A 42 18.42 11.17 5.20
C GLU A 42 18.51 12.62 4.71
N ALA A 43 17.60 13.03 3.83
CA ALA A 43 17.49 14.41 3.37
C ALA A 43 16.80 15.36 4.36
N GLY A 44 16.39 14.89 5.55
CA GLY A 44 15.67 15.68 6.55
C GLY A 44 14.25 16.08 6.14
N ARG A 45 13.73 15.55 5.03
CA ARG A 45 12.38 15.86 4.52
C ARG A 45 11.28 15.08 5.24
N LEU A 46 11.61 13.94 5.84
CA LEU A 46 10.72 13.13 6.67
C LEU A 46 11.47 12.58 7.90
N ARG A 47 10.73 12.16 8.92
CA ARG A 47 11.27 11.54 10.14
C ARG A 47 10.87 10.07 10.23
N VAL A 48 11.54 9.22 9.46
CA VAL A 48 11.15 7.81 9.31
C VAL A 48 12.23 6.90 9.87
N ALA A 49 12.14 6.56 11.16
CA ALA A 49 13.12 5.70 11.82
C ALA A 49 13.12 4.24 11.29
N ASN A 50 11.98 3.77 10.78
CA ASN A 50 11.87 2.45 10.15
C ASN A 50 11.17 2.56 8.78
N PRO A 51 11.93 2.78 7.69
CA PRO A 51 11.37 2.97 6.35
C PRO A 51 10.57 1.77 5.83
N ALA A 52 10.96 0.55 6.20
CA ALA A 52 10.25 -0.67 5.80
C ALA A 52 8.85 -0.73 6.43
N LEU A 53 8.74 -0.45 7.73
CA LEU A 53 7.45 -0.39 8.41
C LEU A 53 6.59 0.76 7.89
N ALA A 54 7.17 1.94 7.73
CA ALA A 54 6.45 3.11 7.22
C ALA A 54 5.90 2.88 5.80
N ALA A 55 6.63 2.16 4.93
CA ALA A 55 6.15 1.79 3.62
C ALA A 55 4.92 0.87 3.68
N VAL A 56 4.94 -0.15 4.56
CA VAL A 56 3.78 -1.04 4.78
C VAL A 56 2.59 -0.23 5.30
N GLN A 57 2.80 0.65 6.27
CA GLN A 57 1.77 1.51 6.82
C GLN A 57 1.16 2.43 5.75
N PHE A 58 1.99 3.16 4.99
CA PHE A 58 1.51 4.04 3.92
C PHE A 58 0.65 3.28 2.90
N LEU A 59 1.15 2.15 2.39
CA LEU A 59 0.42 1.35 1.41
C LEU A 59 -0.88 0.78 1.97
N SER A 60 -0.94 0.51 3.28
CA SER A 60 -2.16 0.05 3.95
C SER A 60 -3.20 1.18 4.06
N ILE A 61 -2.76 2.39 4.44
CA ILE A 61 -3.65 3.55 4.54
C ILE A 61 -4.13 3.98 3.15
N VAL A 62 -3.27 4.03 2.14
CA VAL A 62 -3.65 4.37 0.75
C VAL A 62 -4.70 3.41 0.19
N ARG A 63 -4.58 2.11 0.49
CA ARG A 63 -5.57 1.11 0.04
C ARG A 63 -6.88 1.21 0.82
N GLY A 64 -6.80 1.46 2.13
CA GLY A 64 -7.98 1.47 3.00
C GLY A 64 -8.81 0.19 2.81
N ASP A 65 -10.11 0.36 2.58
CA ASP A 65 -11.04 -0.73 2.26
C ASP A 65 -11.26 -0.94 0.75
N LEU A 66 -10.54 -0.22 -0.12
CA LEU A 66 -10.75 -0.29 -1.57
C LEU A 66 -10.48 -1.69 -2.13
N ASP A 67 -9.44 -2.37 -1.64
CA ASP A 67 -9.08 -3.72 -2.07
C ASP A 67 -10.15 -4.74 -1.68
N ILE A 68 -10.63 -4.69 -0.43
CA ILE A 68 -11.66 -5.63 0.05
C ILE A 68 -13.00 -5.37 -0.66
N ARG A 69 -13.37 -4.10 -0.88
CA ARG A 69 -14.57 -3.73 -1.68
C ARG A 69 -14.44 -4.23 -3.11
N GLY A 70 -13.28 -4.06 -3.74
CA GLY A 70 -13.04 -4.56 -5.10
C GLY A 70 -13.05 -6.08 -5.24
N LEU A 71 -12.72 -6.81 -4.16
CA LEU A 71 -12.78 -8.27 -4.12
C LEU A 71 -14.19 -8.81 -3.87
N LEU A 72 -14.92 -8.19 -2.93
CA LEU A 72 -16.21 -8.71 -2.42
C LEU A 72 -17.43 -8.11 -3.12
N LEU A 73 -17.33 -6.89 -3.65
CA LEU A 73 -18.44 -6.14 -4.25
C LEU A 73 -18.14 -5.81 -5.74
N PRO A 74 -17.98 -6.81 -6.62
CA PRO A 74 -17.57 -6.58 -8.01
C PRO A 74 -18.58 -5.78 -8.84
N ALA A 75 -19.85 -5.75 -8.42
CA ALA A 75 -20.91 -4.96 -9.06
C ALA A 75 -20.89 -3.48 -8.66
N THR A 76 -20.18 -3.13 -7.58
CA THR A 76 -20.16 -1.78 -7.01
C THR A 76 -18.71 -1.35 -6.74
N PRO A 77 -17.90 -1.18 -7.80
CA PRO A 77 -16.51 -0.74 -7.64
C PRO A 77 -16.47 0.68 -7.03
N PRO A 78 -15.42 1.01 -6.24
CA PRO A 78 -15.20 2.37 -5.77
C PRO A 78 -15.18 3.37 -6.93
N ARG A 79 -15.91 4.48 -6.80
CA ARG A 79 -15.87 5.55 -7.81
C ARG A 79 -14.51 6.22 -7.77
N ARG A 80 -14.12 6.82 -8.90
CA ARG A 80 -12.85 7.56 -9.01
C ARG A 80 -12.68 8.61 -7.91
N ALA A 81 -13.74 9.36 -7.60
CA ALA A 81 -13.72 10.37 -6.54
C ALA A 81 -13.47 9.77 -5.13
N GLU A 82 -13.95 8.54 -4.86
CA GLU A 82 -13.68 7.85 -3.59
C GLU A 82 -12.21 7.42 -3.51
N ILE A 83 -11.65 6.96 -4.63
CA ILE A 83 -10.23 6.58 -4.71
C ILE A 83 -9.34 7.81 -4.51
N ASP A 84 -9.63 8.91 -5.20
CA ASP A 84 -8.86 10.15 -5.11
C ASP A 84 -8.92 10.71 -3.67
N ALA A 85 -10.10 10.73 -3.04
CA ALA A 85 -10.26 11.15 -1.65
C ALA A 85 -9.50 10.26 -0.66
N GLN A 86 -9.48 8.94 -0.87
CA GLN A 86 -8.72 8.01 -0.03
C GLN A 86 -7.21 8.27 -0.13
N ILE A 87 -6.70 8.49 -1.34
CA ILE A 87 -5.28 8.76 -1.58
C ILE A 87 -4.87 10.07 -0.88
N GLU A 88 -5.65 11.14 -1.05
CA GLU A 88 -5.35 12.44 -0.45
C GLU A 88 -5.30 12.33 1.09
N ALA A 89 -6.35 11.78 1.69
CA ALA A 89 -6.41 11.60 3.15
C ALA A 89 -5.27 10.71 3.67
N ALA A 90 -4.88 9.67 2.92
CA ALA A 90 -3.76 8.81 3.30
C ALA A 90 -2.41 9.55 3.27
N ILE A 91 -2.20 10.41 2.27
CA ILE A 91 -1.00 11.26 2.17
C ILE A 91 -0.97 12.25 3.34
N GLU A 92 -2.07 12.94 3.61
CA GLU A 92 -2.17 13.88 4.73
C GLU A 92 -1.87 13.21 6.07
N LEU A 93 -2.50 12.06 6.37
CA LEU A 93 -2.25 11.31 7.60
C LEU A 93 -0.79 10.86 7.72
N PHE A 94 -0.22 10.37 6.62
CA PHE A 94 1.17 9.91 6.62
C PHE A 94 2.14 11.06 6.86
N LEU A 95 1.96 12.18 6.17
CA LEU A 95 2.81 13.37 6.31
C LEU A 95 2.61 14.07 7.65
N HIS A 96 1.43 14.03 8.24
CA HIS A 96 1.20 14.56 9.58
C HIS A 96 2.04 13.82 10.62
N PHE A 97 2.15 12.49 10.51
CA PHE A 97 2.93 11.68 11.45
C PHE A 97 4.44 11.70 11.14
N TYR A 98 4.81 11.50 9.87
CA TYR A 98 6.21 11.35 9.43
C TYR A 98 6.84 12.62 8.88
N GLY A 99 6.11 13.73 8.86
CA GLY A 99 6.60 15.02 8.38
C GLY A 99 7.84 15.50 9.12
N PRO A 100 8.57 16.46 8.54
CA PRO A 100 9.68 17.09 9.23
C PRO A 100 9.15 17.69 10.54
N SER A 101 9.95 17.68 11.59
CA SER A 101 9.66 18.56 12.73
C SER A 101 9.64 19.97 12.15
N GLU A 102 8.58 20.73 12.41
CA GLU A 102 8.62 22.18 12.21
C GLU A 102 9.93 22.72 12.84
N PRO A 103 10.62 23.69 12.22
CA PRO A 103 11.79 24.31 12.83
C PRO A 103 11.47 24.90 14.21
#